data_AF-M5FYZ1-F1
#
_entry.id   AF-M5FYZ1-F1
#
_cell.length_a   1.000
_cell.length_b   1.000
_cell.length_c   1.000
_cell.angle_alpha   90.00
_cell.angle_beta   90.00
_cell.angle_gamma   90.00
#
_symmetry.space_group_name_H-M   'P 1'
#
loop_
_entity.id
_entity.type
_entity.pdbx_description
1 polymer ?
#
loop_
_entity_poly.entity_id
_entity_poly.type
_entity_poly.pdbx_seq_one_letter_code
_entity_poly.pdbx_strand_id
1 'polypeptide(L)'
;MDSPKPKKRKTDKRESPRKICWLEETPTDIMLHIFSHVEPIDLLNLSSTNKNMRASLRAPEAKHMWVQARANVPDLPDLPPDMTEWVYAALVFQKRCQRCGRKSDLRVETAHIRIRLCVLCTKDCVICGRVASNLLQVGPSLLSLVPGYAPGGKNNVTHARYLRRSVMELYNERLAIQPPAELASFDKERHQYVQRLDKGADEIKQFLDGSRRRHQLSLQRENDAKRHEFVWRLRKLGYDSIDIDKVDIEYYVLVNWGRSLRFCCE
;
A
#
# COMPACT_ATOMS: atom_id res chain seq x y z
N MET A 1 51.35 32.29 56.12
CA MET A 1 50.29 31.25 56.07
C MET A 1 49.77 31.22 54.64
N ASP A 2 50.23 30.27 53.84
CA ASP A 2 49.65 30.03 52.51
C ASP A 2 49.51 28.51 52.35
N SER A 3 48.30 28.02 52.61
CA SER A 3 47.96 26.61 52.45
C SER A 3 47.71 26.32 50.95
N PRO A 4 48.23 25.21 50.40
CA PRO A 4 48.03 24.91 48.98
C PRO A 4 46.58 24.49 48.74
N LYS A 5 45.95 25.10 47.72
CA LYS A 5 44.59 24.78 47.28
C LYS A 5 44.47 23.31 46.81
N PRO A 6 43.36 22.62 47.09
CA PRO A 6 43.21 21.21 46.74
C PRO A 6 43.08 21.05 45.22
N LYS A 7 43.84 20.11 44.64
CA LYS A 7 43.74 19.73 43.23
C LYS A 7 42.37 19.06 42.97
N LYS A 8 41.55 19.65 42.10
CA LYS A 8 40.30 19.04 41.63
C LYS A 8 40.62 17.74 40.89
N ARG A 9 40.05 16.63 41.38
CA ARG A 9 40.12 15.31 40.76
C ARG A 9 39.37 15.37 39.43
N LYS A 10 40.04 15.13 38.30
CA LYS A 10 39.39 14.99 36.99
C LYS A 10 38.50 13.75 37.07
N THR A 11 37.19 13.92 36.99
CA THR A 11 36.27 12.81 36.78
C THR A 11 36.48 12.29 35.36
N ASP A 12 36.78 11.00 35.23
CA ASP A 12 36.83 10.35 33.92
C ASP A 12 35.50 10.57 33.21
N LYS A 13 35.56 11.26 32.06
CA LYS A 13 34.43 11.33 31.14
C LYS A 13 34.19 9.90 30.67
N ARG A 14 33.14 9.27 31.22
CA ARG A 14 32.60 8.01 30.71
C ARG A 14 32.33 8.21 29.21
N GLU A 15 33.16 7.62 28.35
CA GLU A 15 32.89 7.57 26.92
C GLU A 15 31.49 6.96 26.75
N SER A 16 30.61 7.66 26.04
CA SER A 16 29.29 7.11 25.75
C SER A 16 29.48 5.80 24.99
N PRO A 17 28.71 4.74 25.33
CA PRO A 17 28.83 3.47 24.62
C PRO A 17 28.63 3.75 23.13
N ARG A 18 29.62 3.34 22.31
CA ARG A 18 29.56 3.50 20.85
C ARG A 18 28.20 2.96 20.39
N LYS A 19 27.38 3.83 19.81
CA LYS A 19 26.17 3.38 19.11
C LYS A 19 26.66 2.66 17.86
N ILE A 20 26.73 1.34 17.94
CA ILE A 20 27.00 0.48 16.79
C ILE A 20 25.81 0.66 15.86
N CYS A 21 26.03 1.32 14.74
CA CYS A 21 25.03 1.44 13.70
C CYS A 21 25.23 0.25 12.78
N TRP A 22 24.82 -0.94 13.24
CA TRP A 22 25.08 -2.20 12.53
C TRP A 22 24.72 -2.11 11.05
N LEU A 23 23.63 -1.40 10.74
CA LEU A 23 23.11 -1.20 9.40
C LEU A 23 23.99 -0.30 8.51
N GLU A 24 24.80 0.58 9.10
CA GLU A 24 25.74 1.44 8.37
C GLU A 24 27.15 0.84 8.34
N GLU A 25 27.46 -0.06 9.27
CA GLU A 25 28.76 -0.74 9.40
C GLU A 25 28.80 -2.09 8.65
N THR A 26 27.66 -2.66 8.28
CA THR A 26 27.56 -3.94 7.55
C THR A 26 27.73 -3.73 6.04
N PRO A 27 28.49 -4.59 5.33
CA PRO A 27 28.54 -4.58 3.87
C PRO A 27 27.16 -4.71 3.22
N THR A 28 26.94 -3.98 2.14
CA THR A 28 25.66 -3.93 1.43
C THR A 28 25.15 -5.30 1.01
N ASP A 29 26.03 -6.20 0.55
CA ASP A 29 25.64 -7.54 0.08
C ASP A 29 25.02 -8.40 1.19
N ILE A 30 25.58 -8.34 2.40
CA ILE A 30 25.05 -9.07 3.57
C ILE A 30 23.69 -8.49 3.97
N MET A 31 23.54 -7.16 3.94
CA MET A 31 22.26 -6.53 4.22
C MET A 31 21.19 -6.93 3.21
N LEU A 32 21.51 -6.89 1.91
CA LEU A 32 20.59 -7.30 0.85
C LEU A 32 20.21 -8.79 0.97
N HIS A 33 21.14 -9.65 1.40
CA HIS A 33 20.84 -11.05 1.68
C HIS A 33 19.83 -11.22 2.83
N ILE A 34 20.05 -10.54 3.97
CA ILE A 34 19.10 -10.56 5.10
C ILE A 34 17.73 -10.04 4.64
N PHE A 35 17.72 -8.94 3.90
CA PHE A 35 16.51 -8.32 3.39
C PHE A 35 15.77 -9.18 2.35
N SER A 36 16.41 -10.17 1.73
CA SER A 36 15.73 -11.08 0.82
C SER A 36 14.73 -12.01 1.51
N HIS A 37 14.83 -12.14 2.84
CA HIS A 37 13.95 -12.97 3.68
C HIS A 37 12.75 -12.22 4.27
N VAL A 38 12.62 -10.91 4.06
CA VAL A 38 11.49 -10.13 4.59
C VAL A 38 10.38 -9.96 3.55
N GLU A 39 9.22 -9.49 3.99
CA GLU A 39 8.12 -9.13 3.09
C GLU A 39 8.37 -7.76 2.42
N PRO A 40 7.72 -7.47 1.27
CA PRO A 40 7.91 -6.21 0.57
C PRO A 40 7.49 -4.99 1.40
N ILE A 41 6.55 -5.14 2.33
CA ILE A 41 6.13 -4.06 3.23
C ILE A 41 7.27 -3.63 4.18
N ASP A 42 8.09 -4.57 4.63
CA ASP A 42 9.21 -4.29 5.52
C ASP A 42 10.31 -3.56 4.77
N LEU A 43 10.60 -3.96 3.53
CA LEU A 43 11.53 -3.24 2.65
C LEU A 43 11.06 -1.80 2.40
N LEU A 44 9.76 -1.58 2.19
CA LEU A 44 9.20 -0.25 2.04
C LEU A 44 9.39 0.58 3.32
N ASN A 45 9.14 -0.02 4.49
CA ASN A 45 9.33 0.65 5.77
C ASN A 45 10.81 0.99 6.00
N LEU A 46 11.73 0.06 5.74
CA LEU A 46 13.18 0.28 5.79
C LEU A 46 13.63 1.39 4.84
N SER A 47 13.09 1.44 3.62
CA SER A 47 13.37 2.53 2.67
C SER A 47 12.85 3.90 3.13
N SER A 48 12.01 3.93 4.18
CA SER A 48 11.46 5.16 4.75
C SER A 48 12.22 5.67 5.97
N THR A 49 13.11 4.87 6.57
CA THR A 49 13.84 5.24 7.80
C THR A 49 15.08 6.10 7.52
N ASN A 50 15.86 5.76 6.48
CA ASN A 50 17.12 6.43 6.13
C ASN A 50 17.20 6.72 4.63
N LYS A 51 17.75 7.89 4.25
CA LYS A 51 17.98 8.28 2.86
C LYS A 51 18.94 7.34 2.13
N ASN A 52 20.01 6.88 2.81
CA ASN A 52 20.99 5.96 2.23
C ASN A 52 20.37 4.58 1.99
N MET A 53 19.54 4.13 2.93
CA MET A 53 18.78 2.88 2.79
C MET A 53 17.78 2.98 1.64
N ARG A 54 17.08 4.12 1.50
CA ARG A 54 16.22 4.36 0.35
C ARG A 54 16.97 4.28 -0.98
N ALA A 55 18.14 4.89 -1.06
CA ALA A 55 18.95 4.88 -2.27
C ALA A 55 19.40 3.45 -2.61
N SER A 56 19.93 2.72 -1.64
CA SER A 56 20.42 1.34 -1.81
C SER A 56 19.29 0.38 -2.20
N LEU A 57 18.14 0.43 -1.52
CA LEU A 57 17.00 -0.44 -1.80
C LEU A 57 16.33 -0.13 -3.15
N ARG A 58 16.52 1.06 -3.73
CA ARG A 58 15.98 1.40 -5.06
C ARG A 58 17.00 1.22 -6.17
N ALA A 59 18.24 0.90 -5.84
CA ALA A 59 19.29 0.70 -6.82
C ALA A 59 19.03 -0.59 -7.62
N PRO A 60 19.47 -0.67 -8.89
CA PRO A 60 19.29 -1.87 -9.71
C PRO A 60 19.80 -3.17 -9.06
N GLU A 61 20.86 -3.07 -8.25
CA GLU A 61 21.50 -4.17 -7.53
C GLU A 61 20.54 -4.82 -6.53
N ALA A 62 19.64 -4.04 -5.94
CA ALA A 62 18.64 -4.52 -4.98
C ALA A 62 17.46 -5.25 -5.65
N LYS A 63 17.38 -5.30 -6.99
CA LYS A 63 16.27 -5.94 -7.71
C LYS A 63 16.04 -7.39 -7.29
N HIS A 64 17.11 -8.17 -7.16
CA HIS A 64 17.03 -9.58 -6.79
C HIS A 64 16.34 -9.78 -5.43
N MET A 65 16.67 -8.93 -4.46
CA MET A 65 16.09 -8.94 -3.12
C MET A 65 14.60 -8.61 -3.16
N TRP A 66 14.16 -7.66 -3.98
CA TRP A 66 12.72 -7.39 -4.13
C TRP A 66 11.95 -8.55 -4.75
N VAL A 67 12.55 -9.26 -5.72
CA VAL A 67 11.96 -10.47 -6.31
C VAL A 67 11.79 -11.55 -5.24
N GLN A 68 12.80 -11.78 -4.40
CA GLN A 68 12.72 -12.73 -3.29
C GLN A 68 11.69 -12.29 -2.24
N ALA A 69 11.68 -11.02 -1.87
CA ALA A 69 10.70 -10.47 -0.94
C ALA A 69 9.27 -10.63 -1.46
N ARG A 70 9.04 -10.46 -2.77
CA ARG A 70 7.74 -10.72 -3.40
C ARG A 70 7.35 -12.19 -3.27
N ALA A 71 8.30 -13.11 -3.51
CA ALA A 71 8.07 -14.55 -3.38
C ALA A 71 7.75 -14.99 -1.94
N ASN A 72 8.17 -14.22 -0.93
CA ASN A 72 7.83 -14.48 0.47
C ASN A 72 6.34 -14.23 0.80
N VAL A 73 5.57 -13.61 -0.10
CA VAL A 73 4.13 -13.36 0.09
C VAL A 73 3.30 -14.39 -0.69
N PRO A 74 2.64 -15.35 -0.01
CA PRO A 74 1.80 -16.34 -0.67
C PRO A 74 0.63 -15.70 -1.43
N ASP A 75 0.28 -16.29 -2.56
CA ASP A 75 -0.82 -15.88 -3.45
C ASP A 75 -0.72 -14.45 -4.03
N LEU A 76 0.41 -13.75 -3.81
CA LEU A 76 0.62 -12.43 -4.40
C LEU A 76 0.76 -12.56 -5.92
N PRO A 77 -0.03 -11.82 -6.72
CA PRO A 77 0.06 -11.91 -8.17
C PRO A 77 1.44 -11.55 -8.70
N ASP A 78 1.72 -12.04 -9.91
CA ASP A 78 2.97 -11.72 -10.57
C ASP A 78 3.12 -10.23 -10.84
N LEU A 79 4.39 -9.79 -10.88
CA LEU A 79 4.73 -8.41 -11.19
C LEU A 79 4.16 -8.04 -12.57
N PRO A 80 3.26 -7.04 -12.65
CA PRO A 80 2.77 -6.54 -13.92
C PRO A 80 3.94 -5.98 -14.77
N PRO A 81 3.93 -6.18 -16.10
CA PRO A 81 5.06 -5.81 -16.97
C PRO A 81 5.30 -4.29 -17.03
N ASP A 82 4.33 -3.48 -16.62
CA ASP A 82 4.39 -2.01 -16.57
C ASP A 82 4.97 -1.48 -15.24
N MET A 83 5.34 -2.34 -14.29
CA MET A 83 5.79 -1.95 -12.95
C MET A 83 7.18 -2.45 -12.61
N THR A 84 7.84 -1.70 -11.73
CA THR A 84 9.00 -2.18 -10.99
C THR A 84 8.55 -2.82 -9.68
N GLU A 85 9.35 -3.73 -9.13
CA GLU A 85 9.03 -4.41 -7.86
C GLU A 85 8.74 -3.42 -6.73
N TRP A 86 9.52 -2.34 -6.63
CA TRP A 86 9.31 -1.30 -5.62
C TRP A 86 7.96 -0.58 -5.79
N VAL A 87 7.59 -0.22 -7.03
CA VAL A 87 6.31 0.43 -7.32
C VAL A 87 5.15 -0.52 -7.04
N TYR A 88 5.29 -1.79 -7.42
CA TYR A 88 4.28 -2.81 -7.18
C TYR A 88 4.07 -3.07 -5.68
N ALA A 89 5.15 -3.23 -4.92
CA ALA A 89 5.09 -3.32 -3.47
C ALA A 89 4.41 -2.09 -2.86
N ALA A 90 4.78 -0.89 -3.32
CA ALA A 90 4.19 0.35 -2.81
C ALA A 90 2.68 0.44 -3.10
N LEU A 91 2.25 -0.02 -4.27
CA LEU A 91 0.85 -0.07 -4.65
C LEU A 91 0.05 -0.97 -3.69
N VAL A 92 0.53 -2.20 -3.50
CA VAL A 92 -0.15 -3.27 -2.76
C VAL A 92 -0.12 -3.01 -1.25
N PHE A 93 1.06 -2.74 -0.68
CA PHE A 93 1.28 -2.78 0.77
C PHE A 93 1.34 -1.40 1.44
N GLN A 94 1.81 -0.36 0.74
CA GLN A 94 2.05 0.94 1.39
C GLN A 94 0.75 1.62 1.83
N LYS A 95 0.66 2.06 3.08
CA LYS A 95 -0.54 2.76 3.60
C LYS A 95 -0.48 4.29 3.43
N ARG A 96 0.11 4.76 2.33
CA ARG A 96 0.31 6.20 2.05
C ARG A 96 -0.11 6.56 0.62
N CYS A 97 -0.62 7.78 0.45
CA CYS A 97 -0.92 8.35 -0.84
C CYS A 97 0.38 8.63 -1.60
N GLN A 98 0.52 8.12 -2.82
CA GLN A 98 1.70 8.33 -3.65
C GLN A 98 1.82 9.78 -4.15
N ARG A 99 0.73 10.55 -4.15
CA ARG A 99 0.74 11.98 -4.53
C ARG A 99 1.11 12.93 -3.38
N CYS A 100 0.52 12.76 -2.20
CA CYS A 100 0.69 13.71 -1.08
C CYS A 100 1.31 13.13 0.19
N GLY A 101 1.65 11.85 0.23
CA GLY A 101 2.31 11.19 1.37
C GLY A 101 1.43 10.95 2.61
N ARG A 102 0.23 11.55 2.67
CA ARG A 102 -0.76 11.34 3.74
C ARG A 102 -1.22 9.88 3.81
N LYS A 103 -1.70 9.46 4.97
CA LYS A 103 -2.27 8.11 5.17
C LYS A 103 -3.37 7.87 4.12
N SER A 104 -3.32 6.69 3.51
CA SER A 104 -4.32 6.24 2.55
C SER A 104 -4.62 4.78 2.83
N ASP A 105 -5.87 4.52 3.15
CA ASP A 105 -6.35 3.14 3.25
C ASP A 105 -6.27 2.47 1.88
N LEU A 106 -6.16 1.14 1.91
CA LEU A 106 -6.16 0.34 0.70
C LEU A 106 -7.54 0.40 0.05
N ARG A 107 -7.51 0.70 -1.24
CA ARG A 107 -8.67 0.82 -2.11
C ARG A 107 -8.48 -0.16 -3.25
N VAL A 108 -9.47 -1.01 -3.50
CA VAL A 108 -9.40 -2.02 -4.57
C VAL A 108 -9.22 -1.37 -5.94
N GLU A 109 -9.72 -0.15 -6.09
CA GLU A 109 -9.64 0.65 -7.31
C GLU A 109 -8.20 1.05 -7.66
N THR A 110 -7.30 1.09 -6.67
CA THR A 110 -5.86 1.35 -6.85
C THR A 110 -5.20 0.35 -7.80
N ALA A 111 -5.71 -0.89 -7.87
CA ALA A 111 -5.21 -1.90 -8.79
C ALA A 111 -5.40 -1.54 -10.27
N HIS A 112 -6.49 -0.85 -10.62
CA HIS A 112 -6.81 -0.50 -12.01
C HIS A 112 -6.12 0.77 -12.49
N ILE A 113 -6.05 1.80 -11.65
CA ILE A 113 -5.41 3.08 -12.00
C ILE A 113 -3.90 3.11 -11.71
N ARG A 114 -3.34 1.98 -11.23
CA ARG A 114 -1.90 1.80 -10.94
C ARG A 114 -1.31 2.85 -9.99
N ILE A 115 -2.14 3.48 -9.16
CA ILE A 115 -1.71 4.49 -8.20
C ILE A 115 -2.57 4.50 -6.94
N ARG A 116 -1.93 4.58 -5.78
CA ARG A 116 -2.58 4.72 -4.47
C ARG A 116 -2.81 6.19 -4.15
N LEU A 117 -4.09 6.56 -4.03
CA LEU A 117 -4.52 7.91 -3.72
C LEU A 117 -5.39 7.93 -2.47
N CYS A 118 -5.15 8.91 -1.59
CA CYS A 118 -6.09 9.20 -0.51
C CYS A 118 -7.40 9.76 -1.08
N VAL A 119 -8.44 9.88 -0.24
CA VAL A 119 -9.78 10.36 -0.65
C VAL A 119 -9.71 11.71 -1.35
N LEU A 120 -8.93 12.64 -0.80
CA LEU A 120 -8.78 13.99 -1.33
C LEU A 120 -8.09 13.97 -2.70
N CYS A 121 -6.93 13.32 -2.81
CA CYS A 121 -6.24 13.21 -4.10
C CYS A 121 -7.05 12.40 -5.12
N THR A 122 -7.87 11.44 -4.71
CA THR A 122 -8.78 10.75 -5.64
C THR A 122 -9.76 11.75 -6.26
N LYS A 123 -10.37 12.63 -5.46
CA LYS A 123 -11.28 13.67 -5.97
C LYS A 123 -10.58 14.63 -6.92
N ASP A 124 -9.33 14.98 -6.64
CA ASP A 124 -8.58 15.95 -7.45
C ASP A 124 -8.00 15.34 -8.75
N CYS A 125 -7.58 14.08 -8.70
CA CYS A 125 -6.85 13.44 -9.82
C CYS A 125 -7.75 12.61 -10.73
N VAL A 126 -8.88 12.11 -10.23
CA VAL A 126 -9.68 11.10 -10.92
C VAL A 126 -10.95 11.73 -11.45
N ILE A 127 -11.14 11.65 -12.76
CA ILE A 127 -12.29 12.21 -13.49
C ILE A 127 -13.26 11.10 -13.90
N CYS A 128 -14.53 11.45 -14.14
CA CYS A 128 -15.51 10.50 -14.66
C CYS A 128 -15.41 10.35 -16.19
N GLY A 129 -15.96 9.26 -16.72
CA GLY A 129 -15.94 8.92 -18.14
C GLY A 129 -16.52 10.02 -19.04
N ARG A 130 -17.55 10.75 -18.58
CA ARG A 130 -18.10 11.90 -19.31
C ARG A 130 -17.04 12.99 -19.55
N VAL A 131 -16.33 13.39 -18.50
CA VAL A 131 -15.28 14.42 -18.60
C VAL A 131 -14.11 13.91 -19.43
N ALA A 132 -13.73 12.64 -19.26
CA ALA A 132 -12.65 12.03 -20.04
C ALA A 132 -12.98 11.95 -21.55
N SER A 133 -14.21 11.56 -21.92
CA SER A 133 -14.65 11.52 -23.32
C SER A 133 -14.63 12.91 -23.94
N ASN A 134 -15.10 13.92 -23.22
CA ASN A 134 -15.06 15.31 -23.68
C ASN A 134 -13.62 15.80 -23.90
N LEU A 135 -12.70 15.46 -22.99
CA LEU A 135 -11.28 15.84 -23.12
C LEU A 135 -10.60 15.17 -24.32
N LEU A 136 -10.94 13.92 -24.62
CA LEU A 136 -10.42 13.24 -25.79
C LEU A 136 -10.98 13.81 -27.10
N GLN A 137 -12.04 14.62 -27.06
CA GLN A 137 -12.70 15.25 -28.21
C GLN A 137 -13.28 14.23 -29.21
N VAL A 138 -13.59 13.01 -28.75
CA VAL A 138 -14.09 11.91 -29.59
C VAL A 138 -14.99 10.97 -28.76
N GLY A 139 -15.70 10.09 -29.47
CA GLY A 139 -16.72 9.20 -28.89
C GLY A 139 -16.20 8.21 -27.82
N PRO A 140 -17.11 7.51 -27.11
CA PRO A 140 -16.78 6.68 -25.95
C PRO A 140 -15.79 5.54 -26.21
N SER A 141 -15.55 5.16 -27.47
CA SER A 141 -14.64 4.08 -27.87
C SER A 141 -13.20 4.29 -27.38
N LEU A 142 -12.73 5.54 -27.29
CA LEU A 142 -11.36 5.84 -26.87
C LEU A 142 -11.11 5.68 -25.37
N LEU A 143 -12.18 5.65 -24.56
CA LEU A 143 -12.03 5.39 -23.12
C LEU A 143 -11.47 3.99 -22.85
N SER A 144 -11.65 3.06 -23.78
CA SER A 144 -11.05 1.72 -23.71
C SER A 144 -9.51 1.70 -23.88
N LEU A 145 -8.91 2.84 -24.25
CA LEU A 145 -7.46 3.01 -24.42
C LEU A 145 -6.78 3.61 -23.18
N VAL A 146 -7.55 3.90 -22.13
CA VAL A 146 -7.06 4.44 -20.86
C VAL A 146 -7.42 3.47 -19.72
N PRO A 147 -6.45 3.09 -18.85
CA PRO A 147 -6.76 2.33 -17.65
C PRO A 147 -7.75 3.07 -16.75
N GLY A 148 -8.77 2.36 -16.29
CA GLY A 148 -9.83 2.92 -15.46
C GLY A 148 -10.57 1.86 -14.67
N TYR A 149 -11.48 2.31 -13.79
CA TYR A 149 -12.34 1.41 -13.01
C TYR A 149 -13.76 1.92 -12.97
N ALA A 150 -14.72 1.01 -12.81
CA ALA A 150 -16.13 1.36 -12.66
C ALA A 150 -16.61 0.95 -11.26
N PRO A 151 -16.92 1.90 -10.36
CA PRO A 151 -17.42 1.60 -9.02
C PRO A 151 -18.70 0.74 -9.00
N GLY A 152 -19.53 0.83 -10.05
CA GLY A 152 -20.80 0.12 -10.19
C GLY A 152 -20.79 -1.07 -11.15
N GLY A 153 -19.62 -1.57 -11.56
CA GLY A 153 -19.49 -2.67 -12.53
C GLY A 153 -19.22 -2.22 -13.97
N LYS A 154 -18.65 -3.14 -14.77
CA LYS A 154 -18.01 -2.87 -16.09
C LYS A 154 -18.95 -2.27 -17.17
N ASN A 155 -20.27 -2.34 -16.99
CA ASN A 155 -21.24 -1.93 -18.02
C ASN A 155 -21.66 -0.46 -17.99
N ASN A 156 -21.25 0.32 -16.99
CA ASN A 156 -21.65 1.72 -16.88
C ASN A 156 -20.50 2.68 -17.18
N VAL A 157 -20.17 2.81 -18.48
CA VAL A 157 -19.09 3.67 -19.01
C VAL A 157 -19.21 5.11 -18.51
N THR A 158 -20.42 5.60 -18.22
CA THR A 158 -20.64 6.95 -17.71
C THR A 158 -20.13 7.15 -16.27
N HIS A 159 -20.11 6.10 -15.46
CA HIS A 159 -19.60 6.11 -14.08
C HIS A 159 -18.16 5.61 -13.96
N ALA A 160 -17.55 5.16 -15.07
CA ALA A 160 -16.14 4.81 -15.10
C ALA A 160 -15.26 5.99 -14.67
N ARG A 161 -14.13 5.67 -14.06
CA ARG A 161 -13.21 6.60 -13.42
C ARG A 161 -11.82 6.41 -13.98
N TYR A 162 -11.20 7.53 -14.34
CA TYR A 162 -9.91 7.55 -15.02
C TYR A 162 -8.99 8.55 -14.32
N LEU A 163 -7.70 8.23 -14.28
CA LEU A 163 -6.70 9.20 -13.85
C LEU A 163 -6.60 10.30 -14.91
N ARG A 164 -6.88 11.55 -14.53
CA ARG A 164 -6.86 12.70 -15.45
C ARG A 164 -5.54 12.79 -16.23
N ARG A 165 -4.43 12.55 -15.54
CA ARG A 165 -3.09 12.53 -16.15
C ARG A 165 -3.01 11.54 -17.31
N SER A 166 -3.46 10.30 -17.13
CA SER A 166 -3.41 9.26 -18.16
C SER A 166 -4.32 9.55 -19.36
N VAL A 167 -5.47 10.18 -19.14
CA VAL A 167 -6.34 10.65 -20.22
C VAL A 167 -5.64 11.73 -21.05
N MET A 168 -4.99 12.69 -20.39
CA MET A 168 -4.26 13.77 -21.07
C MET A 168 -3.02 13.25 -21.80
N GLU A 169 -2.30 12.28 -21.24
CA GLU A 169 -1.16 11.63 -21.89
C GLU A 169 -1.60 10.95 -23.19
N LEU A 170 -2.68 10.15 -23.15
CA LEU A 170 -3.23 9.52 -24.36
C LEU A 170 -3.65 10.56 -25.41
N TYR A 171 -4.32 11.63 -24.98
CA TYR A 171 -4.73 12.72 -25.89
C TYR A 171 -3.52 13.31 -26.62
N ASN A 172 -2.47 13.65 -25.88
CA ASN A 172 -1.25 14.24 -26.44
C ASN A 172 -0.51 13.27 -27.37
N GLU A 173 -0.39 11.98 -27.00
CA GLU A 173 0.24 10.95 -27.84
C GLU A 173 -0.49 10.78 -29.17
N ARG A 174 -1.83 10.68 -29.12
CA ARG A 174 -2.65 10.56 -30.34
C ARG A 174 -2.55 11.78 -31.24
N LEU A 175 -2.55 12.98 -30.68
CA LEU A 175 -2.42 14.22 -31.45
C LEU A 175 -1.08 14.31 -32.19
N ALA A 176 -0.03 13.69 -31.66
CA ALA A 176 1.29 13.67 -32.29
C ALA A 176 1.35 12.75 -33.53
N ILE A 177 0.43 11.79 -33.65
CA ILE A 177 0.40 10.82 -34.76
C ILE A 177 -0.47 11.38 -35.89
N GLN A 178 0.17 11.77 -36.99
CA GLN A 178 -0.52 12.34 -38.15
C GLN A 178 -1.10 11.28 -39.10
N PRO A 179 -0.37 10.19 -39.46
CA PRO A 179 -0.89 9.23 -40.43
C PRO A 179 -2.07 8.42 -39.85
N PRO A 180 -3.24 8.38 -40.52
CA PRO A 180 -4.40 7.66 -40.00
C PRO A 180 -4.17 6.16 -39.80
N ALA A 181 -3.34 5.54 -40.66
CA ALA A 181 -2.99 4.13 -40.54
C ALA A 181 -2.13 3.84 -39.30
N GLU A 182 -1.18 4.72 -38.99
CA GLU A 182 -0.35 4.61 -37.78
C GLU A 182 -1.18 4.84 -36.52
N LEU A 183 -2.11 5.81 -36.55
CA LEU A 183 -3.02 6.06 -35.43
C LEU A 183 -3.92 4.85 -35.14
N ALA A 184 -4.41 4.18 -36.18
CA ALA A 184 -5.20 2.96 -36.03
C ALA A 184 -4.37 1.79 -35.45
N SER A 185 -3.11 1.65 -35.85
CA SER A 185 -2.20 0.66 -35.27
C SER A 185 -1.92 0.97 -33.80
N PHE A 186 -1.61 2.23 -33.49
CA PHE A 186 -1.41 2.70 -32.12
C PHE A 186 -2.62 2.43 -31.24
N ASP A 187 -3.82 2.76 -31.71
CA ASP A 187 -5.07 2.52 -30.97
C ASP A 187 -5.27 1.03 -30.69
N LYS A 188 -5.00 0.17 -31.68
CA LYS A 188 -5.12 -1.28 -31.52
C LYS A 188 -4.12 -1.82 -30.49
N GLU A 189 -2.85 -1.43 -30.59
CA GLU A 189 -1.80 -1.83 -29.64
C GLU A 189 -2.10 -1.34 -28.23
N ARG A 190 -2.55 -0.08 -28.12
CA ARG A 190 -2.92 0.53 -26.84
C ARG A 190 -4.11 -0.18 -26.20
N HIS A 191 -5.11 -0.57 -27.00
CA HIS A 191 -6.24 -1.35 -26.51
C HIS A 191 -5.78 -2.70 -25.93
N GLN A 192 -4.92 -3.42 -26.65
CA GLN A 192 -4.35 -4.68 -26.17
C GLN A 192 -3.49 -4.50 -24.92
N TYR A 193 -2.75 -3.40 -24.82
CA TYR A 193 -2.01 -3.02 -23.62
C TYR A 193 -2.95 -2.83 -22.42
N VAL A 194 -4.03 -2.05 -22.58
CA VAL A 194 -5.01 -1.82 -21.50
C VAL A 194 -5.72 -3.11 -21.08
N GLN A 195 -6.07 -3.98 -22.02
CA GLN A 195 -6.65 -5.29 -21.69
C GLN A 195 -5.73 -6.14 -20.81
N ARG A 196 -4.41 -6.15 -21.09
CA ARG A 196 -3.42 -6.83 -20.25
C ARG A 196 -3.32 -6.21 -18.86
N LEU A 197 -3.35 -4.87 -18.79
CA LEU A 197 -3.37 -4.16 -17.51
C LEU A 197 -4.61 -4.48 -16.69
N ASP A 198 -5.78 -4.53 -17.31
CA ASP A 198 -7.04 -4.83 -16.64
C ASP A 198 -7.04 -6.25 -16.07
N LYS A 199 -6.49 -7.23 -16.81
CA LYS A 199 -6.33 -8.59 -16.30
C LYS A 199 -5.47 -8.62 -15.04
N GLY A 200 -4.27 -8.02 -15.09
CA GLY A 200 -3.40 -7.96 -13.91
C GLY A 200 -4.00 -7.15 -12.76
N ALA A 201 -4.82 -6.13 -13.05
CA ALA A 201 -5.53 -5.37 -12.04
C ALA A 201 -6.61 -6.20 -11.35
N ASP A 202 -7.35 -7.02 -12.10
CA ASP A 202 -8.34 -7.95 -11.56
C ASP A 202 -7.68 -9.00 -10.63
N GLU A 203 -6.49 -9.52 -10.98
CA GLU A 203 -5.71 -10.43 -10.12
C GLU A 203 -5.27 -9.76 -8.82
N ILE A 204 -4.71 -8.54 -8.90
CA ILE A 204 -4.33 -7.76 -7.71
C ILE A 204 -5.55 -7.46 -6.85
N LYS A 205 -6.66 -7.06 -7.46
CA LYS A 205 -7.91 -6.82 -6.74
C LYS A 205 -8.38 -8.06 -5.98
N GLN A 206 -8.37 -9.22 -6.62
CA GLN A 206 -8.74 -10.49 -5.98
C GLN A 206 -7.83 -10.81 -4.79
N PHE A 207 -6.52 -10.64 -4.94
CA PHE A 207 -5.57 -10.82 -3.86
C PHE A 207 -5.83 -9.86 -2.68
N LEU A 208 -6.09 -8.58 -2.96
CA LEU A 208 -6.37 -7.57 -1.95
C LEU A 208 -7.68 -7.85 -1.20
N ASP A 209 -8.74 -8.23 -1.92
CA ASP A 209 -10.02 -8.62 -1.35
C ASP A 209 -9.88 -9.89 -0.50
N GLY A 210 -9.14 -10.89 -0.99
CA GLY A 210 -8.83 -12.12 -0.28
C GLY A 210 -8.05 -11.86 1.00
N SER A 211 -7.01 -11.04 0.93
CA SER A 211 -6.19 -10.64 2.08
C SER A 211 -7.02 -9.90 3.14
N ARG A 212 -7.90 -8.99 2.71
CA ARG A 212 -8.82 -8.29 3.61
C ARG A 212 -9.76 -9.26 4.33
N ARG A 213 -10.35 -10.21 3.58
CA ARG A 213 -11.26 -11.22 4.13
C ARG A 213 -10.54 -12.16 5.10
N ARG A 214 -9.35 -12.67 4.75
CA ARG A 214 -8.52 -13.52 5.63
C ARG A 214 -8.18 -12.81 6.93
N HIS A 215 -7.74 -11.56 6.84
CA HIS A 215 -7.44 -10.76 8.03
C HIS A 215 -8.68 -10.58 8.91
N GLN A 216 -9.83 -10.22 8.32
CA GLN A 216 -11.09 -10.08 9.06
C GLN A 216 -11.52 -11.38 9.74
N LEU A 217 -11.40 -12.53 9.05
CA LEU A 217 -11.71 -13.84 9.61
C LEU A 217 -10.74 -14.23 10.74
N SER A 218 -9.45 -13.93 10.62
CA SER A 218 -8.46 -14.17 11.69
C SER A 218 -8.83 -13.39 12.95
N LEU A 219 -9.15 -12.09 12.79
CA LEU A 219 -9.58 -11.24 13.89
C LEU A 219 -10.86 -11.75 14.55
N GLN A 220 -11.83 -12.21 13.76
CA GLN A 220 -13.05 -12.81 14.28
C GLN A 220 -12.75 -14.06 15.10
N ARG A 221 -11.93 -14.98 14.58
CA ARG A 221 -11.52 -16.20 15.31
C ARG A 221 -10.81 -15.89 16.63
N GLU A 222 -9.90 -14.92 16.64
CA GLU A 222 -9.21 -14.49 17.85
C GLU A 222 -10.17 -13.86 18.88
N ASN A 223 -11.11 -13.03 18.42
CA ASN A 223 -12.14 -12.44 19.28
C ASN A 223 -13.05 -13.53 19.85
N ASP A 224 -13.49 -14.50 19.04
CA ASP A 224 -14.35 -15.60 19.47
C ASP A 224 -13.62 -16.50 20.49
N ALA A 225 -12.34 -16.78 20.28
CA ALA A 225 -11.52 -17.52 21.25
C ALA A 225 -11.41 -16.78 22.59
N LYS A 226 -11.16 -15.47 22.57
CA LYS A 226 -11.14 -14.63 23.79
C LYS A 226 -12.50 -14.59 24.48
N ARG A 227 -13.59 -14.51 23.72
CA ARG A 227 -14.96 -14.56 24.24
C ARG A 227 -15.25 -15.90 24.92
N HIS A 228 -14.91 -17.00 24.26
CA HIS A 228 -15.05 -18.33 24.85
C HIS A 228 -14.28 -18.47 26.16
N GLU A 229 -13.03 -17.99 26.19
CA GLU A 229 -12.21 -18.01 27.42
C GLU A 229 -12.85 -17.16 28.53
N PHE A 230 -13.30 -15.95 28.20
CA PHE A 230 -13.95 -15.05 29.16
C PHE A 230 -15.23 -15.66 29.76
N VAL A 231 -16.12 -16.18 28.90
CA VAL A 231 -17.35 -16.87 29.32
C VAL A 231 -17.03 -18.09 30.17
N TRP A 232 -16.02 -18.86 29.79
CA TRP A 232 -15.57 -20.01 30.58
C TRP A 232 -15.11 -19.62 31.99
N ARG A 233 -14.37 -18.51 32.13
CA ARG A 233 -13.95 -17.99 33.44
C ARG A 233 -15.13 -17.50 34.29
N LEU A 234 -16.11 -16.82 33.69
CA LEU A 234 -17.31 -16.39 34.42
C LEU A 234 -18.10 -17.58 34.96
N ARG A 235 -18.29 -18.63 34.15
CA ARG A 235 -18.94 -19.87 34.62
C ARG A 235 -18.17 -20.52 35.77
N LYS A 236 -16.83 -20.51 35.74
CA LYS A 236 -15.99 -21.00 36.85
C LYS A 236 -16.16 -20.20 38.14
N LEU A 237 -16.52 -18.92 38.05
CA LEU A 237 -16.80 -18.05 39.20
C LEU A 237 -18.25 -18.16 39.72
N GLY A 238 -19.10 -18.98 39.07
CA GLY A 238 -20.48 -19.23 39.51
C GLY A 238 -21.54 -18.35 38.85
N TYR A 239 -21.17 -17.54 37.85
CA TYR A 239 -22.15 -16.79 37.06
C TYR A 239 -22.97 -17.73 36.17
N ASP A 240 -24.28 -17.54 36.14
CA ASP A 240 -25.19 -18.34 35.31
C ASP A 240 -25.30 -17.78 33.87
N SER A 241 -26.02 -18.49 33.00
CA SER A 241 -26.19 -18.06 31.61
C SER A 241 -26.97 -16.74 31.48
N ILE A 242 -27.89 -16.46 32.40
CA ILE A 242 -28.72 -15.24 32.37
C ILE A 242 -27.86 -14.02 32.68
N ASP A 243 -26.91 -14.14 33.61
CA ASP A 243 -25.94 -13.09 33.94
C ASP A 243 -24.95 -12.85 32.79
N ILE A 244 -24.54 -13.91 32.10
CA ILE A 244 -23.60 -13.83 30.97
C ILE A 244 -24.27 -13.21 29.74
N ASP A 245 -25.51 -13.59 29.42
CA ASP A 245 -26.26 -13.10 28.27
C ASP A 245 -26.68 -11.62 28.40
N LYS A 246 -26.76 -11.10 29.64
CA LYS A 246 -26.96 -9.66 29.91
C LYS A 246 -25.71 -8.82 29.62
N VAL A 247 -24.54 -9.43 29.58
CA VAL A 247 -23.32 -8.73 29.16
C VAL A 247 -23.37 -8.66 27.64
N ASP A 248 -23.53 -7.46 27.08
CA ASP A 248 -23.42 -7.24 25.63
C ASP A 248 -21.95 -7.39 25.19
N ILE A 249 -21.50 -8.63 25.11
CA ILE A 249 -20.16 -9.03 24.69
C ILE A 249 -19.99 -8.85 23.17
N GLU A 250 -21.09 -8.71 22.42
CA GLU A 250 -21.07 -8.40 20.99
C GLU A 250 -20.46 -7.01 20.72
N TYR A 251 -20.72 -6.04 21.60
CA TYR A 251 -20.22 -4.68 21.47
C TYR A 251 -18.70 -4.54 21.69
N TYR A 252 -18.10 -5.42 22.49
CA TYR A 252 -16.66 -5.38 22.80
C TYR A 252 -15.85 -6.17 21.77
N VAL A 253 -15.53 -5.54 20.63
CA VAL A 253 -14.51 -6.02 19.70
C VAL A 253 -13.14 -5.90 20.39
N LEU A 254 -12.71 -6.98 21.06
CA LEU A 254 -11.51 -7.03 21.91
C LEU A 254 -10.20 -6.82 21.12
N VAL A 255 -10.19 -7.09 19.81
CA VAL A 255 -9.08 -6.73 18.90
C VAL A 255 -9.52 -5.58 18.00
N ASN A 256 -9.29 -4.35 18.45
CA ASN A 256 -9.67 -3.14 17.73
C ASN A 256 -8.56 -2.75 16.73
N TRP A 257 -8.71 -3.13 15.46
CA TRP A 257 -7.92 -2.54 14.37
C TRP A 257 -8.85 -1.82 13.38
N GLY A 258 -8.94 -0.48 13.51
CA GLY A 258 -9.36 0.36 12.38
C GLY A 258 -10.29 1.54 12.65
N ARG A 259 -10.92 1.69 13.82
CA ARG A 259 -11.41 3.02 14.21
C ARG A 259 -10.25 3.72 14.91
N SER A 260 -9.58 4.62 14.17
CA SER A 260 -8.98 5.77 14.83
C SER A 260 -10.05 6.30 15.76
N LEU A 261 -9.81 6.25 17.08
CA LEU A 261 -10.54 7.07 18.02
C LEU A 261 -10.55 8.47 17.40
N ARG A 262 -11.72 8.89 16.93
CA ARG A 262 -11.97 10.29 16.65
C ARG A 262 -11.96 10.93 18.03
N PHE A 263 -10.79 11.33 18.49
CA PHE A 263 -10.74 12.50 19.35
C PHE A 263 -11.19 13.66 18.46
N CYS A 264 -12.48 13.97 18.53
CA CYS A 264 -12.92 15.33 18.30
C CYS A 264 -12.13 16.16 19.31
N CYS A 265 -11.16 16.93 18.82
CA CYS A 265 -10.81 18.15 19.53
C CYS A 265 -12.01 19.09 19.35
N GLU A 266 -12.53 19.54 20.49
CA GLU A 266 -13.36 20.74 20.60
C GLU A 266 -12.69 21.95 19.93
#